data_AF-M8BFZ9-F1
#
_entry.id   AF-M8BFZ9-F1
#
_cell.length_a   1.000
_cell.length_b   1.000
_cell.length_c   1.000
_cell.angle_alpha   90.00
_cell.angle_beta   90.00
_cell.angle_gamma   90.00
#
_symmetry.space_group_name_H-M   'P 1'
#
loop_
_entity.id
_entity.type
_entity.pdbx_description
1 polymer ?
#
loop_
_entity_poly.entity_id
_entity_poly.type
_entity_poly.pdbx_seq_one_letter_code
_entity_poly.pdbx_strand_id
1 'polypeptide(L)'
;MASTTKAVVIFGILVFLQVWCAAGDVYNIPALMSVNGFEQGEEGGPAKCDGQYHSDSLLLVAMTSAWYGPGFRCGLVISIKSAGGITVKAMVVDKCDTDNGCGTTTEISTSAAVWHALGLDTSVGEVAVTWSDV
;
A
#
# COMPACT_ATOMS: atom_id res chain seq x y z
N MET A 1 18.30 40.72 -42.94
CA MET A 1 16.95 40.76 -42.35
C MET A 1 16.61 39.36 -41.90
N ALA A 2 16.63 39.11 -40.59
CA ALA A 2 16.49 37.80 -39.99
C ALA A 2 15.03 37.33 -40.06
N SER A 3 14.82 36.09 -40.54
CA SER A 3 13.51 35.46 -40.66
C SER A 3 13.13 34.80 -39.32
N THR A 4 12.47 35.58 -38.47
CA THR A 4 12.06 35.22 -37.10
C THR A 4 10.69 34.55 -37.08
N THR A 5 10.48 33.49 -37.87
CA THR A 5 9.15 32.81 -37.92
C THR A 5 9.16 31.38 -37.41
N LYS A 6 10.33 30.78 -37.12
CA LYS A 6 10.41 29.38 -36.66
C LYS A 6 10.39 29.18 -35.14
N ALA A 7 10.63 30.23 -34.34
CA ALA A 7 10.75 30.09 -32.89
C ALA A 7 9.40 30.03 -32.15
N VAL A 8 8.35 30.67 -32.67
CA VAL A 8 7.06 30.82 -31.98
C VAL A 8 6.25 29.52 -31.98
N VAL A 9 6.29 28.74 -33.06
CA VAL A 9 5.56 27.47 -33.18
C VAL A 9 6.18 26.38 -32.28
N ILE A 10 7.51 26.40 -32.13
CA ILE A 10 8.24 25.41 -31.31
C ILE A 10 8.01 25.67 -29.81
N PHE A 11 7.98 26.94 -29.39
CA PHE A 11 7.68 27.28 -27.98
C PHE A 11 6.23 26.96 -27.59
N GLY A 12 5.25 27.09 -28.50
CA GLY A 12 3.86 26.71 -28.22
C GLY A 12 3.66 25.20 -28.01
N ILE A 13 4.39 24.36 -28.76
CA ILE A 13 4.31 22.89 -28.65
C ILE A 13 5.05 22.39 -27.39
N LEU A 14 6.19 22.99 -27.04
CA LEU A 14 6.94 22.65 -25.82
C LEU A 14 6.15 22.97 -24.54
N VAL A 15 5.35 24.04 -24.53
CA VAL A 15 4.51 24.40 -23.37
C VAL A 15 3.29 23.48 -23.23
N PHE A 16 2.73 22.94 -24.32
CA PHE A 16 1.62 21.98 -24.27
C PHE A 16 2.03 20.56 -23.83
N LEU A 17 3.31 20.20 -23.97
CA LEU A 17 3.84 18.89 -23.55
C LEU A 17 4.23 18.82 -22.06
N GLN A 18 4.20 19.94 -21.34
CA GLN A 18 4.61 19.99 -19.91
C GLN A 18 3.41 19.90 -18.94
N VAL A 19 2.16 19.81 -19.43
CA VAL A 19 0.95 19.86 -18.58
C VAL A 19 0.25 18.49 -18.49
N TRP A 20 1.00 17.39 -18.52
CA TRP A 20 0.44 16.04 -18.42
C TRP A 20 1.11 15.14 -17.40
N CYS A 21 1.60 15.72 -16.31
CA CYS A 21 2.16 14.94 -15.20
C CYS A 21 1.88 15.60 -13.83
N ALA A 22 0.71 16.22 -13.67
CA ALA A 22 0.34 16.93 -12.43
C ALA A 22 -0.95 16.42 -11.76
N ALA A 23 -1.47 15.27 -12.20
CA ALA A 23 -2.38 14.48 -11.38
C ALA A 23 -1.65 13.16 -11.10
N GLY A 24 -1.01 13.06 -9.94
CA GLY A 24 -0.53 11.76 -9.47
C GLY A 24 -1.74 10.88 -9.27
N ASP A 25 -2.00 9.97 -10.21
CA ASP A 25 -3.02 8.95 -10.03
C ASP A 25 -2.65 8.15 -8.78
N VAL A 26 -3.47 8.27 -7.74
CA VAL A 26 -3.44 7.34 -6.61
C VAL A 26 -3.97 6.02 -7.16
N TYR A 27 -3.07 5.18 -7.68
CA TYR A 27 -3.43 3.88 -8.25
C TYR A 27 -3.91 2.96 -7.14
N ASN A 28 -5.20 2.58 -7.19
CA ASN A 28 -5.75 1.54 -6.34
C ASN A 28 -5.27 0.18 -6.86
N ILE A 29 -4.35 -0.44 -6.12
CA ILE A 29 -3.72 -1.71 -6.45
C ILE A 29 -4.57 -2.84 -5.83
N PRO A 30 -5.09 -3.78 -6.64
CA PRO A 30 -5.80 -4.95 -6.12
C PRO A 30 -4.91 -5.79 -5.21
N ALA A 31 -5.47 -6.26 -4.10
CA ALA A 31 -4.79 -7.19 -3.19
C ALA A 31 -5.78 -8.17 -2.55
N LEU A 32 -5.25 -9.32 -2.14
CA LEU A 32 -5.88 -10.18 -1.15
C LEU A 32 -5.47 -9.66 0.23
N MET A 33 -6.42 -9.50 1.14
CA MET A 33 -6.15 -9.13 2.53
C MET A 33 -6.38 -10.33 3.43
N SER A 34 -5.36 -10.71 4.20
CA SER A 34 -5.41 -11.74 5.24
C SER A 34 -5.31 -11.11 6.65
N VAL A 35 -5.56 -11.91 7.68
CA VAL A 35 -5.35 -11.53 9.09
C VAL A 35 -3.98 -12.01 9.56
N ASN A 36 -3.23 -11.15 10.24
CA ASN A 36 -1.96 -11.48 10.87
C ASN A 36 -1.89 -10.93 12.29
N GLY A 37 -1.28 -11.73 13.16
CA GLY A 37 -0.91 -11.33 14.50
C GLY A 37 0.45 -10.63 14.54
N PHE A 38 0.52 -9.48 15.17
CA PHE A 38 1.75 -8.70 15.36
C PHE A 38 2.24 -8.74 16.82
N GLU A 39 1.50 -9.39 17.71
CA GLU A 39 1.80 -9.44 19.14
C GLU A 39 2.86 -10.49 19.47
N GLN A 40 3.51 -10.30 20.62
CA GLN A 40 4.46 -11.26 21.11
C GLN A 40 3.75 -12.57 21.49
N GLY A 41 4.21 -13.68 20.92
CA GLY A 41 3.65 -15.01 21.18
C GLY A 41 2.66 -15.48 20.12
N GLU A 42 2.41 -14.67 19.10
CA GLU A 42 1.68 -15.05 17.89
C GLU A 42 2.64 -15.60 16.82
N GLU A 43 2.09 -15.87 15.63
CA GLU A 43 2.89 -16.33 14.50
C GLU A 43 3.86 -15.26 14.02
N GLY A 44 5.05 -15.67 13.61
CA GLY A 44 6.11 -14.76 13.17
C GLY A 44 7.03 -14.30 14.30
N GLY A 45 7.62 -13.13 14.12
CA GLY A 45 8.58 -12.55 15.05
C GLY A 45 8.45 -11.03 15.06
N PRO A 46 9.42 -10.31 15.65
CA PRO A 46 9.37 -8.86 15.66
C PRO A 46 9.35 -8.29 14.23
N ALA A 47 8.56 -7.24 14.04
CA ALA A 47 8.30 -6.64 12.74
C ALA A 47 9.58 -6.12 12.07
N LYS A 48 9.73 -6.30 10.75
CA LYS A 48 10.96 -5.97 10.03
C LYS A 48 11.32 -4.49 10.01
N CYS A 49 10.35 -3.59 10.16
CA CYS A 49 10.63 -2.15 10.11
C CYS A 49 11.38 -1.63 11.34
N ASP A 50 11.11 -2.18 12.53
CA ASP A 50 11.65 -1.64 13.78
C ASP A 50 12.15 -2.68 14.78
N GLY A 51 11.98 -3.98 14.48
CA GLY A 51 12.41 -5.07 15.33
C GLY A 51 11.57 -5.23 16.60
N GLN A 52 10.32 -4.76 16.60
CA GLN A 52 9.42 -4.83 17.75
C GLN A 52 8.15 -5.63 17.45
N TYR A 53 7.54 -6.18 18.51
CA TYR A 53 6.15 -6.64 18.44
C TYR A 53 5.21 -5.45 18.63
N HIS A 54 4.03 -5.53 18.03
CA HIS A 54 3.04 -4.47 18.06
C HIS A 54 1.68 -5.02 18.48
N SER A 55 0.82 -4.20 19.08
CA SER A 55 -0.53 -4.67 19.44
C SER A 55 -1.41 -4.83 18.22
N ASP A 56 -2.19 -5.90 18.18
CA ASP A 56 -3.20 -6.19 17.16
C ASP A 56 -4.39 -5.23 17.19
N SER A 57 -4.47 -4.41 18.23
CA SER A 57 -5.40 -3.28 18.34
C SER A 57 -5.00 -2.06 17.50
N LEU A 58 -3.76 -2.03 17.00
CA LEU A 58 -3.26 -0.97 16.10
C LEU A 58 -3.60 -1.30 14.64
N LEU A 59 -3.77 -0.27 13.81
CA LEU A 59 -4.05 -0.45 12.38
C LEU A 59 -2.76 -0.71 11.61
N LEU A 60 -2.36 -1.98 11.51
CA LEU A 60 -1.06 -2.40 10.98
C LEU A 60 -1.20 -3.26 9.74
N VAL A 61 -0.17 -3.21 8.89
CA VAL A 61 -0.07 -4.02 7.69
C VAL A 61 1.35 -4.51 7.45
N ALA A 62 1.45 -5.77 7.03
CA ALA A 62 2.62 -6.39 6.44
C ALA A 62 2.42 -6.51 4.92
N MET A 63 3.47 -6.28 4.13
CA MET A 63 3.38 -6.31 2.67
C MET A 63 4.39 -7.29 2.05
N THR A 64 4.08 -7.82 0.88
CA THR A 64 5.03 -8.66 0.12
C THR A 64 6.28 -7.89 -0.29
N SER A 65 7.40 -8.60 -0.53
CA SER A 65 8.64 -8.03 -1.09
C SER A 65 8.43 -7.00 -2.20
N ALA A 66 7.49 -7.26 -3.11
CA ALA A 66 7.25 -6.42 -4.27
C ALA A 66 6.75 -5.01 -3.88
N TRP A 67 5.95 -4.92 -2.81
CA TRP A 67 5.36 -3.67 -2.34
C TRP A 67 6.12 -3.07 -1.15
N TYR A 68 6.62 -3.91 -0.26
CA TYR A 68 7.49 -3.52 0.86
C TYR A 68 8.83 -2.95 0.36
N GLY A 69 9.34 -3.48 -0.75
CA GLY A 69 10.66 -3.16 -1.29
C GLY A 69 11.77 -3.55 -0.30
N PRO A 70 12.89 -2.81 -0.27
CA PRO A 70 13.92 -2.90 0.77
C PRO A 70 13.50 -2.25 2.11
N GLY A 71 12.20 -2.14 2.39
CA GLY A 71 11.66 -1.38 3.53
C GLY A 71 11.33 0.08 3.22
N PHE A 72 11.17 0.45 1.94
CA PHE A 72 10.85 1.83 1.55
C PHE A 72 9.51 2.32 2.09
N ARG A 73 8.61 1.41 2.45
CA ARG A 73 7.30 1.74 3.03
C ARG A 73 7.26 1.71 4.55
N CYS A 74 8.35 1.37 5.23
CA CYS A 74 8.36 1.28 6.68
C CYS A 74 7.89 2.58 7.36
N GLY A 75 6.92 2.45 8.27
CA GLY A 75 6.31 3.58 8.98
C GLY A 75 5.42 4.47 8.11
N LEU A 76 5.30 4.20 6.80
CA LEU A 76 4.36 4.90 5.93
C LEU A 76 2.96 4.31 6.10
N VAL A 77 1.97 5.13 5.81
CA VAL A 77 0.56 4.78 5.88
C VAL A 77 0.04 4.51 4.47
N ILE A 78 -0.65 3.39 4.30
CA ILE A 78 -1.41 3.08 3.09
C ILE A 78 -2.90 3.21 3.36
N SER A 79 -3.66 3.43 2.31
CA SER A 79 -5.12 3.40 2.30
C SER A 79 -5.58 2.05 1.80
N ILE A 80 -6.38 1.32 2.58
CA ILE A 80 -6.96 0.01 2.23
C ILE A 80 -8.47 0.19 2.06
N LYS A 81 -9.02 -0.24 0.94
CA LYS A 81 -10.43 -0.10 0.60
C LYS A 81 -11.07 -1.47 0.36
N SER A 82 -12.14 -1.74 1.10
CA SER A 82 -12.98 -2.93 0.93
C SER A 82 -13.84 -2.85 -0.34
N ALA A 83 -14.34 -4.00 -0.79
CA ALA A 83 -15.33 -4.07 -1.86
C ALA A 83 -16.62 -3.27 -1.56
N GLY A 84 -16.99 -3.13 -0.28
CA GLY A 84 -18.12 -2.33 0.17
C GLY A 84 -17.87 -0.81 0.15
N GLY A 85 -16.65 -0.37 -0.19
CA GLY A 85 -16.28 1.03 -0.32
C GLY A 85 -15.77 1.70 0.95
N ILE A 86 -15.76 0.99 2.09
CA ILE A 86 -15.15 1.46 3.35
C ILE A 86 -13.64 1.49 3.18
N THR A 87 -13.00 2.57 3.63
CA THR A 87 -11.56 2.78 3.55
C THR A 87 -10.96 2.98 4.93
N VAL A 88 -9.85 2.29 5.20
CA VAL A 88 -9.08 2.35 6.45
C VAL A 88 -7.63 2.68 6.12
N LYS A 89 -6.99 3.49 6.97
CA LYS A 89 -5.56 3.79 6.89
C LYS A 89 -4.79 2.87 7.84
N ALA A 90 -3.75 2.21 7.34
CA ALA A 90 -2.92 1.30 8.13
C ALA A 90 -1.44 1.60 7.92
N MET A 91 -0.64 1.43 8.98
CA MET A 91 0.80 1.65 8.95
C MET A 91 1.54 0.38 8.54
N VAL A 92 2.47 0.50 7.59
CA VAL A 92 3.33 -0.61 7.18
C VAL A 92 4.42 -0.81 8.23
N VAL A 93 4.42 -1.98 8.85
CA VAL A 93 5.37 -2.35 9.91
C VAL A 93 6.21 -3.57 9.57
N ASP A 94 5.76 -4.40 8.64
CA ASP A 94 6.40 -5.68 8.40
C ASP A 94 6.40 -6.10 6.92
N LYS A 95 7.23 -7.11 6.64
CA LYS A 95 7.33 -7.79 5.37
C LYS A 95 6.73 -9.19 5.50
N CYS A 96 5.86 -9.55 4.57
CA CYS A 96 5.18 -10.84 4.53
C CYS A 96 5.49 -11.53 3.19
N ASP A 97 6.48 -12.42 3.15
CA ASP A 97 6.91 -13.11 1.93
C ASP A 97 6.31 -14.52 1.83
N THR A 98 6.23 -15.02 0.58
CA THR A 98 5.65 -16.33 0.25
C THR A 98 6.35 -17.53 0.86
N ASP A 99 7.59 -17.36 1.31
CA ASP A 99 8.36 -18.46 1.89
C ASP A 99 7.95 -18.74 3.34
N ASN A 100 7.41 -17.76 4.07
CA ASN A 100 7.10 -17.88 5.51
C ASN A 100 5.97 -16.93 5.97
N GLY A 101 4.95 -16.70 5.13
CA GLY A 101 3.86 -15.78 5.43
C GLY A 101 2.80 -15.81 4.34
N CYS A 102 2.69 -14.71 3.60
CA CYS A 102 1.65 -14.46 2.61
C CYS A 102 1.55 -15.59 1.57
N GLY A 103 0.35 -16.09 1.29
CA GLY A 103 0.14 -17.18 0.35
C GLY A 103 0.38 -16.78 -1.11
N THR A 104 0.30 -15.49 -1.42
CA THR A 104 0.47 -14.98 -2.79
C THR A 104 1.36 -13.72 -2.86
N THR A 105 1.82 -13.39 -4.06
CA THR A 105 2.61 -12.16 -4.31
C THR A 105 1.76 -10.88 -4.24
N THR A 106 0.43 -11.02 -4.30
CA THR A 106 -0.55 -9.92 -4.33
C THR A 106 -1.34 -9.83 -3.03
N GLU A 107 -0.71 -10.15 -1.91
CA GLU A 107 -1.34 -10.18 -0.59
C GLU A 107 -0.79 -9.08 0.33
N ILE A 108 -1.68 -8.48 1.11
CA ILE A 108 -1.33 -7.71 2.30
C ILE A 108 -1.88 -8.45 3.51
N SER A 109 -1.10 -8.53 4.59
CA SER A 109 -1.54 -9.16 5.81
C SER A 109 -1.72 -8.12 6.90
N THR A 110 -2.86 -8.11 7.57
CA THR A 110 -3.28 -6.96 8.40
C THR A 110 -3.73 -7.39 9.79
N SER A 111 -3.56 -6.50 10.75
CA SER A 111 -4.01 -6.70 12.13
C SER A 111 -5.53 -6.89 12.20
N ALA A 112 -6.04 -7.57 13.23
CA ALA A 112 -7.48 -7.70 13.47
C ALA A 112 -8.21 -6.34 13.54
N ALA A 113 -7.55 -5.28 14.05
CA ALA A 113 -8.11 -3.94 14.07
C ALA A 113 -8.46 -3.38 12.68
N VAL A 114 -7.67 -3.69 11.64
CA VAL A 114 -7.97 -3.27 10.25
C VAL A 114 -9.24 -3.96 9.74
N TRP A 115 -9.37 -5.26 10.00
CA TRP A 115 -10.57 -6.03 9.65
C TRP A 115 -11.82 -5.44 10.30
N HIS A 116 -11.77 -5.19 11.61
CA HIS A 116 -12.88 -4.59 12.35
C HIS A 116 -13.23 -3.20 11.85
N ALA A 117 -12.23 -2.36 11.54
CA ALA A 117 -12.44 -1.02 11.01
C ALA A 117 -13.06 -1.03 9.59
N LEU A 118 -12.82 -2.07 8.80
CA LEU A 118 -13.47 -2.30 7.51
C LEU A 118 -14.86 -2.94 7.64
N GLY A 119 -15.30 -3.30 8.85
CA GLY A 119 -16.56 -4.00 9.09
C GLY A 119 -16.56 -5.46 8.65
N LEU A 120 -15.41 -6.12 8.70
CA LEU A 120 -15.19 -7.49 8.24
C LEU A 120 -14.95 -8.44 9.41
N ASP A 121 -15.30 -9.71 9.20
CA ASP A 121 -15.07 -10.81 10.14
C ASP A 121 -13.76 -11.54 9.79
N THR A 122 -12.85 -11.66 10.75
CA THR A 122 -11.55 -12.31 10.56
C THR A 122 -11.68 -13.81 10.29
N SER A 123 -12.79 -14.46 10.67
CA SER A 123 -13.03 -15.88 10.40
C SER A 123 -13.20 -16.23 8.92
N VAL A 124 -13.39 -15.22 8.06
CA VAL A 124 -13.39 -15.40 6.59
C VAL A 124 -12.01 -15.79 6.06
N GLY A 125 -10.95 -15.42 6.78
CA GLY A 125 -9.56 -15.71 6.42
C GLY A 125 -8.99 -14.72 5.41
N GLU A 126 -9.63 -14.57 4.25
CA GLU A 126 -9.13 -13.74 3.16
C GLU A 126 -10.25 -12.98 2.42
N VAL A 127 -10.00 -11.72 2.07
CA VAL A 127 -10.94 -10.91 1.27
C VAL A 127 -10.24 -10.09 0.20
N ALA A 128 -10.94 -9.82 -0.91
CA ALA A 128 -10.45 -8.91 -1.93
C ALA A 128 -10.58 -7.44 -1.48
N VAL A 129 -9.49 -6.68 -1.62
CA VAL A 129 -9.41 -5.25 -1.34
C VAL A 129 -8.63 -4.53 -2.45
N THR A 130 -8.58 -3.21 -2.37
CA THR A 130 -7.57 -2.42 -3.06
C THR A 130 -6.77 -1.60 -2.06
N TRP A 131 -5.49 -1.38 -2.31
CA TRP A 131 -4.69 -0.46 -1.51
C TRP A 131 -4.01 0.61 -2.36
N SER A 132 -3.64 1.72 -1.73
CA SER A 132 -2.83 2.76 -2.37
C SER A 132 -1.95 3.48 -1.35
N ASP A 133 -0.95 4.18 -1.85
CA ASP A 133 -0.26 5.18 -1.04
C ASP A 133 -1.19 6.34 -0.67
N VAL A 134 -0.88 7.01 0.45
CA VAL A 134 -1.59 8.18 0.99
C VAL A 134 -0.80 9.46 0.72
#